data_AF-A0A7K7E580-F1
#
_entry.id   AF-A0A7K7E580-F1
#
_cell.length_a   1.000
_cell.length_b   1.000
_cell.length_c   1.000
_cell.angle_alpha   90.00
_cell.angle_beta   90.00
_cell.angle_gamma   90.00
#
_symmetry.space_group_name_H-M   'P 1'
#
loop_
_entity.id
_entity.type
_entity.pdbx_description
1 polymer ?
#
loop_
_entity_poly.entity_id
_entity_poly.type
_entity_poly.pdbx_seq_one_letter_code
_entity_poly.pdbx_strand_id
1 'polypeptide(L)' 'CPSGWVGYNGICYYLSRDFGTWDEGEERCSELGASLAILPLLSPGRDLLFHLHGNGDYWLGLRR' A
#
# COMPACT_ATOMS: atom_id res chain seq x y z
N CYS A 1 5.47 -13.46 -0.95
CA CYS A 1 5.66 -12.19 -0.23
C CYS A 1 6.26 -12.47 1.13
N PRO A 2 7.03 -11.54 1.72
CA PRO A 2 7.52 -11.69 3.08
C PRO A 2 6.37 -11.88 4.08
N SER A 3 6.65 -12.48 5.23
CA SER A 3 5.64 -12.62 6.30
C SER A 3 5.08 -11.26 6.69
N GLY A 4 3.75 -11.15 6.76
CA GLY A 4 3.05 -9.88 7.05
C GLY A 4 2.68 -9.04 5.82
N TRP A 5 3.02 -9.49 4.60
CA TRP A 5 2.65 -8.85 3.35
C TRP A 5 1.54 -9.62 2.64
N VAL A 6 0.67 -8.91 1.92
CA VAL A 6 -0.41 -9.50 1.14
C VAL A 6 0.01 -9.61 -0.31
N GLY A 7 0.01 -10.83 -0.85
CA GLY A 7 0.31 -11.09 -2.26
C GLY A 7 -0.95 -11.01 -3.12
N TYR A 8 -0.93 -10.21 -4.18
CA TYR A 8 -1.98 -10.17 -5.18
C TYR A 8 -1.41 -9.91 -6.57
N ASN A 9 -1.79 -10.77 -7.53
CA ASN A 9 -1.37 -10.68 -8.93
C ASN A 9 0.16 -10.55 -9.13
N GLY A 10 0.95 -11.28 -8.33
CA GLY A 10 2.41 -11.24 -8.37
C GLY A 10 3.06 -10.03 -7.68
N ILE A 11 2.25 -9.10 -7.14
CA ILE A 11 2.72 -7.93 -6.37
C ILE A 11 2.50 -8.19 -4.88
N CYS A 12 3.42 -7.72 -4.04
CA CYS A 12 3.33 -7.81 -2.59
C CYS A 12 3.00 -6.43 -2.01
N TYR A 13 1.93 -6.35 -1.24
CA TYR A 13 1.44 -5.13 -0.61
C TYR A 13 1.69 -5.21 0.91
N TYR A 14 2.18 -4.11 1.47
CA TYR A 14 2.31 -3.93 2.91
C TYR A 14 1.33 -2.87 3.38
N LEU A 15 0.52 -3.20 4.38
CA LEU A 15 -0.40 -2.24 4.99
C LEU A 15 0.25 -1.73 6.26
N SER A 16 0.81 -0.52 6.18
CA SER A 16 1.30 0.18 7.36
C SER A 16 0.14 0.50 8.29
N ARG A 17 0.33 0.30 9.59
CA ARG A 17 -0.58 0.77 10.65
C ARG A 17 -0.13 2.09 11.25
N ASP A 18 0.99 2.62 10.77
CA ASP A 18 1.57 3.85 11.25
C ASP A 18 0.81 5.04 10.64
N PHE A 19 0.51 6.03 11.47
CA PHE A 19 -0.07 7.30 11.03
C PHE A 19 1.04 8.30 10.73
N GLY A 20 0.86 9.09 9.68
CA GLY A 20 1.83 10.09 9.27
C GLY A 20 1.41 10.81 8.00
N THR A 21 2.33 11.59 7.47
CA THR A 21 2.25 12.27 6.18
C THR A 21 2.58 11.32 5.03
N TRP A 22 2.29 11.78 3.80
CA TRP A 22 2.64 11.03 2.60
C TRP A 22 4.14 10.79 2.49
N ASP A 23 4.96 11.82 2.78
CA ASP A 23 6.42 11.73 2.71
C ASP A 23 6.98 10.72 3.71
N GLU A 24 6.49 10.72 4.95
CA GLU A 24 6.84 9.72 5.97
C GLU A 24 6.44 8.30 5.54
N GLY A 25 5.29 8.16 4.86
CA GLY A 25 4.84 6.90 4.30
C GLY A 25 5.77 6.37 3.20
N GLU A 26 6.20 7.24 2.28
CA GLU A 26 7.12 6.88 1.20
C GLU A 26 8.53 6.55 1.72
N GLU A 27 9.03 7.32 2.68
CA GLU A 27 10.31 7.03 3.34
C GLU A 27 10.27 5.65 4.01
N ARG A 28 9.19 5.36 4.74
CA ARG A 28 9.02 4.07 5.41
C ARG A 28 8.88 2.90 4.44
N CYS A 29 8.16 3.08 3.34
CA CYS A 29 8.15 2.09 2.27
C CYS A 29 9.55 1.86 1.69
N SER A 30 10.33 2.92 1.51
CA SER A 30 11.70 2.87 1.01
C SER A 30 12.65 2.11 1.95
N GLU A 31 12.51 2.30 3.26
CA GLU A 31 13.25 1.54 4.28
C GLU A 31 12.99 0.03 4.20
N LEU A 32 11.77 -0.35 3.80
CA LEU A 32 11.36 -1.75 3.58
C LEU A 32 11.77 -2.29 2.20
N GLY A 33 12.48 -1.50 1.39
CA GLY A 33 12.84 -1.87 0.01
C GLY A 33 11.65 -1.86 -0.95
N ALA A 34 10.62 -1.08 -0.65
CA ALA A 34 9.40 -0.93 -1.44
C ALA A 34 9.11 0.57 -1.71
N SER A 35 7.98 0.85 -2.35
CA SER A 35 7.46 2.21 -2.57
C SER A 35 5.98 2.24 -2.21
N LEU A 36 5.41 3.43 -2.00
CA LEU A 36 3.96 3.53 -1.82
C LEU A 36 3.23 2.90 -3.01
N ALA A 37 2.18 2.15 -2.69
CA ALA A 37 1.45 1.38 -3.68
C ALA A 37 0.77 2.32 -4.69
N ILE A 38 1.06 2.11 -5.97
CA ILE A 38 0.32 2.75 -7.06
C ILE A 38 -0.74 1.75 -7.51
N LEU A 39 -1.99 2.06 -7.20
CA LEU A 39 -3.13 1.24 -7.62
C LEU A 39 -3.65 1.76 -8.95
N PRO A 40 -3.61 0.97 -10.04
CA PRO A 40 -4.32 1.34 -11.25
C PRO A 40 -5.82 1.42 -10.92
N LEU A 41 -6.44 2.58 -11.19
CA LEU A 41 -7.86 2.86 -10.95
C LEU A 41 -8.82 1.82 -11.58
N LEU A 42 -8.33 1.05 -12.56
CA LEU A 42 -9.05 0.02 -13.32
C LEU A 42 -8.69 -1.41 -12.92
N SER A 43 -7.81 -1.60 -11.94
CA SER A 43 -7.37 -2.93 -11.53
C SER A 43 -8.23 -3.49 -10.38
N PRO A 44 -8.44 -4.82 -10.34
CA PRO A 44 -9.06 -5.48 -9.18
C PRO A 44 -8.23 -5.37 -7.88
N GLY A 45 -7.05 -4.72 -7.92
CA GLY A 45 -6.28 -4.35 -6.73
C GLY A 45 -7.00 -3.35 -5.82
N ARG A 46 -7.98 -2.59 -6.34
CA ARG A 46 -8.82 -1.71 -5.52
C ARG A 46 -9.75 -2.50 -4.61
N ASP A 47 -10.33 -3.60 -5.11
CA ASP A 47 -11.17 -4.52 -4.33
C ASP A 47 -10.36 -5.26 -3.26
N LEU A 48 -9.10 -5.59 -3.56
CA LEU A 48 -8.17 -6.15 -2.58
C LEU A 48 -7.97 -5.17 -1.42
N LEU A 49 -7.75 -3.88 -1.70
CA LEU A 49 -7.71 -2.88 -0.63
C LEU A 49 -9.01 -2.91 0.15
N PHE A 50 -10.18 -2.77 -0.48
CA PHE A 50 -11.46 -2.78 0.23
C PHE A 50 -11.67 -4.00 1.16
N HIS A 51 -11.22 -5.19 0.76
CA HIS A 51 -11.31 -6.39 1.59
C HIS A 51 -10.30 -6.43 2.75
N LEU A 52 -9.14 -5.80 2.59
CA LEU A 52 -8.12 -5.65 3.65
C LEU A 52 -8.42 -4.46 4.57
N HIS A 53 -9.26 -3.54 4.11
CA HIS A 53 -9.46 -2.18 4.60
C HIS A 53 -10.72 -2.09 5.46
N GLY A 54 -10.62 -2.58 6.69
CA GLY A 54 -11.45 -2.00 7.74
C GLY A 54 -11.31 -0.48 7.67
N ASN A 55 -12.43 0.23 7.46
CA ASN A 55 -12.60 1.70 7.37
C ASN A 55 -11.40 2.55 7.86
N GLY A 56 -10.40 2.83 7.01
CA GLY A 56 -9.30 3.73 7.36
C GLY A 56 -8.64 4.31 6.12
N ASP A 57 -8.20 5.56 6.16
CA ASP A 57 -7.55 6.20 5.02
C ASP A 57 -6.06 5.80 4.94
N TYR A 58 -5.54 5.56 3.73
CA TYR A 58 -4.15 5.18 3.49
C TYR A 58 -3.52 6.05 2.40
N TRP A 59 -2.22 6.32 2.54
CA TRP A 59 -1.43 6.97 1.50
C TRP A 59 -1.15 6.01 0.34
N LEU A 60 -1.21 6.54 -0.88
CA LEU A 60 -0.91 5.83 -2.14
C LEU A 60 0.15 6.61 -2.93
N GLY A 61 0.90 5.93 -3.79
CA GLY A 61 2.03 6.51 -4.53
C GLY A 61 1.67 7.47 -5.67
N LEU A 62 0.46 8.04 -5.68
CA LEU A 62 0.03 9.00 -6.70
C LEU A 62 0.49 10.42 -6.29
N ARG A 63 1.47 10.98 -7.01
CA ARG A 63 1.92 12.37 -6.86
C ARG A 63 1.45 13.21 -8.05
N ARG A 64 0.98 14.43 -7.80
CA ARG A 64 0.46 15.37 -8.80
C ARG A 64 1.51 16.40 -9.18
#